data_AF-M9LWL1-F1
#
_entry.id   AF-M9LWL1-F1
#
_cell.length_a   1.000
_cell.length_b   1.000
_cell.length_c   1.000
_cell.angle_alpha   90.00
_cell.angle_beta   90.00
_cell.angle_gamma   90.00
#
_symmetry.space_group_name_H-M   'P 1'
#
loop_
_entity.id
_entity.type
_entity.pdbx_description
1 polymer ?
#
loop_
_entity_poly.entity_id
_entity_poly.type
_entity_poly.pdbx_seq_one_letter_code
_entity_poly.pdbx_strand_id
1 'polypeptide(L)'
;AERGGYGGAIANREANSGLVHKSLESSFMNVPEAVDSDRPRYYVPRNPFPTPSYYPQTPAGVFDNPALYAKFDVDTLFYIFYYQQGTYHQYLAAKELKKQSWRFHKQYLTWFQRHSEPQAITDEYEQGVYVYFDWEGSWCQRKKSDFR
;
A
#
# COMPACT_ATOMS: atom_id res chain seq x y z
N ALA A 1 -48.14 -1.48 -57.75
CA ALA A 1 -47.88 -0.49 -56.69
C ALA A 1 -47.61 -1.24 -55.40
N GLU A 2 -46.37 -1.17 -54.94
CA GLU A 2 -45.78 -1.97 -53.87
C GLU A 2 -46.38 -1.64 -52.50
N ARG A 3 -46.71 -2.67 -51.70
CA ARG A 3 -46.82 -2.59 -50.25
C ARG A 3 -45.95 -3.68 -49.64
N GLY A 4 -44.75 -3.32 -49.23
CA GLY A 4 -43.88 -4.20 -48.45
C GLY A 4 -42.83 -3.37 -47.72
N GLY A 5 -42.63 -3.63 -46.43
CA GLY A 5 -41.38 -3.20 -45.77
C GLY A 5 -41.45 -2.49 -44.42
N TYR A 6 -42.48 -2.63 -43.59
CA TYR A 6 -42.46 -2.05 -42.22
C TYR A 6 -42.50 -3.08 -41.07
N GLY A 7 -42.99 -4.30 -41.30
CA GLY A 7 -43.09 -5.33 -40.24
C GLY A 7 -41.76 -5.94 -39.79
N GLY A 8 -40.79 -6.08 -40.69
CA GLY A 8 -39.49 -6.71 -40.39
C GLY A 8 -38.57 -5.85 -39.51
N ALA A 9 -38.71 -4.52 -39.54
CA ALA A 9 -37.88 -3.60 -38.76
C ALA A 9 -38.30 -3.53 -37.27
N ILE A 10 -39.59 -3.67 -36.98
CA ILE A 10 -40.12 -3.64 -35.61
C ILE A 10 -39.85 -4.97 -34.89
N ALA A 11 -40.06 -6.11 -35.56
CA ALA A 11 -39.77 -7.43 -35.00
C ALA A 11 -38.28 -7.63 -34.68
N ASN A 12 -37.37 -7.13 -35.52
CA ASN A 12 -35.93 -7.13 -35.23
C ASN A 12 -35.57 -6.26 -34.03
N ARG A 13 -36.32 -5.18 -33.78
CA ARG A 13 -36.06 -4.25 -32.68
C ARG A 13 -36.55 -4.82 -31.33
N GLU A 14 -37.68 -5.52 -31.32
CA GLU A 14 -38.21 -6.24 -30.15
C GLU A 14 -37.37 -7.48 -29.79
N ALA A 15 -36.96 -8.26 -30.78
CA ALA A 15 -36.04 -9.39 -30.57
C ALA A 15 -34.68 -8.92 -30.04
N ASN A 16 -34.16 -7.80 -30.56
CA ASN A 16 -32.96 -7.16 -30.04
C ASN A 16 -33.18 -6.63 -28.61
N SER A 17 -34.34 -6.07 -28.30
CA SER A 17 -34.69 -5.63 -26.93
C SER A 17 -34.70 -6.78 -25.93
N GLY A 18 -35.22 -7.95 -26.31
CA GLY A 18 -35.22 -9.14 -25.45
C GLY A 18 -33.81 -9.69 -25.20
N LEU A 19 -32.96 -9.71 -26.24
CA LEU A 19 -31.55 -10.11 -26.12
C LEU A 19 -30.75 -9.14 -25.25
N VAL A 20 -30.96 -7.84 -25.43
CA VAL A 20 -30.34 -6.80 -24.59
C VAL A 20 -30.80 -6.95 -23.14
N HIS A 21 -32.10 -7.14 -22.89
CA HIS A 21 -32.61 -7.35 -21.54
C HIS A 21 -31.99 -8.59 -20.87
N LYS A 22 -31.92 -9.72 -21.57
CA LYS A 22 -31.26 -10.94 -21.08
C LYS A 22 -29.76 -10.72 -20.78
N SER A 23 -29.08 -9.93 -21.61
CA SER A 23 -27.66 -9.63 -21.44
C SER A 23 -27.44 -8.71 -20.23
N LEU A 24 -28.31 -7.72 -20.01
CA LEU A 24 -28.28 -6.85 -18.84
C LEU A 24 -28.60 -7.61 -17.55
N GLU A 25 -29.59 -8.51 -17.57
CA GLU A 25 -29.92 -9.39 -16.45
C GLU A 25 -28.70 -10.24 -16.06
N SER A 26 -28.04 -10.85 -17.05
CA SER A 26 -26.84 -11.65 -16.83
C SER A 26 -25.68 -10.82 -16.28
N SER A 27 -25.45 -9.61 -16.78
CA SER A 27 -24.41 -8.71 -16.27
C SER A 27 -24.72 -8.21 -14.86
N PHE A 28 -25.99 -7.97 -14.54
CA PHE A 28 -26.41 -7.57 -13.20
C PHE A 28 -26.18 -8.69 -12.18
N MET A 29 -26.47 -9.95 -12.55
CA MET A 29 -26.24 -11.11 -11.71
C MET A 29 -24.74 -11.45 -11.53
N ASN A 30 -23.87 -10.96 -12.43
CA ASN A 30 -22.43 -11.16 -12.39
C ASN A 30 -21.68 -9.83 -12.33
N VAL A 31 -22.19 -8.90 -11.52
CA VAL A 31 -21.57 -7.57 -11.38
C VAL A 31 -20.13 -7.75 -10.88
N PRO A 32 -19.13 -7.07 -11.49
CA PRO A 32 -17.77 -7.12 -10.99
C PRO A 32 -17.69 -6.66 -9.54
N GLU A 33 -16.99 -7.42 -8.72
CA GLU A 33 -16.68 -7.05 -7.35
C GLU A 33 -15.44 -6.14 -7.32
N ALA A 34 -15.23 -5.46 -6.19
CA ALA A 34 -14.04 -4.63 -6.01
C ALA A 34 -12.73 -5.45 -6.19
N VAL A 35 -12.76 -6.74 -5.83
CA VAL A 35 -11.63 -7.66 -5.98
C VAL A 35 -11.28 -7.96 -7.44
N ASP A 36 -12.24 -7.84 -8.36
CA ASP A 36 -12.00 -8.09 -9.79
C ASP A 36 -11.16 -6.98 -10.45
N SER A 37 -11.12 -5.80 -9.82
CA SER A 37 -10.26 -4.69 -10.24
C SER A 37 -8.85 -4.81 -9.66
N ASP A 38 -8.67 -5.60 -8.61
CA ASP A 38 -7.39 -5.81 -7.96
C ASP A 38 -6.58 -6.89 -8.67
N ARG A 39 -5.25 -6.75 -8.66
CA ARG A 39 -4.37 -7.82 -9.13
C ARG A 39 -4.49 -9.02 -8.19
N PRO A 40 -4.70 -10.24 -8.68
CA PRO A 40 -4.71 -11.44 -7.85
C PRO A 40 -3.43 -11.52 -7.00
N ARG A 41 -3.57 -11.48 -5.67
CA ARG A 41 -2.44 -11.54 -4.74
C ARG A 41 -2.12 -12.99 -4.40
N TYR A 42 -1.55 -13.72 -5.35
CA TYR A 42 -0.95 -15.02 -5.02
C TYR A 42 0.34 -14.79 -4.26
N TYR A 43 0.40 -15.25 -3.01
CA TYR A 43 1.65 -15.23 -2.27
C TYR A 43 2.65 -16.19 -2.92
N VAL A 44 3.75 -15.63 -3.43
CA VAL A 44 4.89 -16.40 -3.91
C VAL A 44 6.08 -16.05 -3.02
N PRO A 45 6.55 -16.97 -2.16
CA PRO A 45 7.67 -16.70 -1.28
C PRO A 45 8.93 -16.42 -2.11
N ARG A 46 9.66 -15.35 -1.75
CA ARG A 46 10.92 -14.98 -2.42
C ARG A 46 11.98 -16.07 -2.29
N ASN A 47 11.97 -16.81 -1.18
CA ASN A 47 12.85 -17.94 -0.93
C ASN A 47 12.03 -19.12 -0.39
N PRO A 48 11.48 -19.98 -1.28
CA PRO A 48 10.69 -21.13 -0.85
C PRO A 48 11.53 -22.08 0.01
N PHE A 49 10.96 -22.54 1.12
CA PHE A 49 11.58 -23.53 2.00
C PHE A 49 10.51 -24.50 2.50
N PRO A 50 10.79 -25.81 2.64
CA PRO A 50 9.83 -26.76 3.19
C PRO A 50 9.60 -26.48 4.68
N THR A 51 8.54 -25.74 4.98
CA THR A 51 8.10 -25.51 6.36
C THR A 51 7.00 -26.50 6.74
N PRO A 52 6.96 -27.00 8.00
CA PRO A 52 5.88 -27.85 8.46
C PRO A 52 4.50 -27.19 8.30
N SER A 53 3.48 -27.98 7.95
CA SER A 53 2.12 -27.50 7.60
C SER A 53 1.37 -26.85 8.76
N TYR A 54 1.78 -27.07 10.00
CA TYR A 54 1.21 -26.43 11.17
C TYR A 54 1.69 -24.98 11.38
N TYR A 55 2.73 -24.53 10.66
CA TYR A 55 3.09 -23.11 10.61
C TYR A 55 2.27 -22.37 9.54
N PRO A 56 2.09 -21.05 9.69
CA PRO A 56 1.43 -20.23 8.67
C PRO A 56 2.15 -20.36 7.31
N GLN A 57 1.40 -20.80 6.29
CA GLN A 57 1.93 -20.99 4.93
C GLN A 57 1.84 -19.72 4.07
N THR A 58 0.99 -18.77 4.47
CA THR A 58 0.81 -17.47 3.81
C THR A 58 0.82 -16.35 4.84
N PRO A 59 1.24 -15.12 4.47
CA PRO A 59 1.14 -13.96 5.34
C PRO A 59 -0.30 -13.73 5.82
N ALA A 60 -0.47 -13.31 7.07
CA ALA A 60 -1.78 -13.00 7.61
C ALA A 60 -2.32 -11.68 7.03
N GLY A 61 -3.57 -11.66 6.56
CA GLY A 61 -4.18 -10.45 5.97
C GLY A 61 -4.31 -9.26 6.92
N VAL A 62 -4.19 -9.48 8.24
CA VAL A 62 -4.20 -8.40 9.24
C VAL A 62 -3.06 -7.39 9.05
N PHE A 63 -1.96 -7.80 8.40
CA PHE A 63 -0.82 -6.91 8.13
C PHE A 63 -1.14 -5.84 7.08
N ASP A 64 -2.21 -5.99 6.29
CA ASP A 64 -2.69 -4.93 5.40
C ASP A 64 -3.47 -3.82 6.14
N ASN A 65 -3.77 -3.99 7.44
CA ASN A 65 -4.50 -2.99 8.24
C ASN A 65 -3.57 -1.90 8.79
N PRO A 66 -3.73 -0.62 8.40
CA PRO A 66 -2.89 0.49 8.88
C PRO A 66 -2.92 0.66 10.40
N ALA A 67 -4.02 0.31 11.08
CA ALA A 67 -4.14 0.48 12.52
C ALA A 67 -3.20 -0.44 13.32
N LEU A 68 -2.72 -1.53 12.72
CA LEU A 68 -1.76 -2.44 13.34
C LEU A 68 -0.39 -1.79 13.53
N TYR A 69 0.02 -0.92 12.60
CA TYR A 69 1.34 -0.30 12.58
C TYR A 69 1.58 0.62 13.78
N ALA A 70 0.54 1.26 14.28
CA ALA A 70 0.60 2.07 15.49
C ALA A 70 0.95 1.26 16.76
N LYS A 71 0.87 -0.07 16.70
CA LYS A 71 1.24 -0.98 17.80
C LYS A 71 2.66 -1.52 17.68
N PHE A 72 3.35 -1.27 16.56
CA PHE A 72 4.72 -1.72 16.37
C PHE A 72 5.72 -0.75 16.99
N ASP A 73 6.80 -1.32 17.52
CA ASP A 73 7.96 -0.55 17.95
C ASP A 73 8.66 0.08 16.74
N VAL A 74 9.36 1.19 16.97
CA VAL A 74 10.13 1.89 15.92
C VAL A 74 11.13 0.98 15.22
N ASP A 75 11.71 0.02 15.93
CA ASP A 75 12.63 -0.99 15.37
C ASP A 75 11.96 -1.82 14.27
N THR A 76 10.75 -2.32 14.54
CA THR A 76 9.96 -3.08 13.56
C THR A 76 9.53 -2.19 12.39
N LEU A 77 9.17 -0.93 12.65
CA LEU A 77 8.83 0.02 11.58
C LEU A 77 10.03 0.29 10.67
N PHE A 78 11.24 0.44 11.22
CA PHE A 78 12.47 0.57 10.43
C PHE A 78 12.78 -0.71 9.66
N TYR A 79 12.63 -1.88 10.27
CA TYR A 79 12.79 -3.15 9.58
C TYR A 79 11.92 -3.23 8.34
N ILE A 80 10.61 -2.95 8.48
CA ILE A 80 9.67 -2.95 7.36
C ILE A 80 10.10 -1.91 6.31
N PHE A 81 10.48 -0.70 6.73
CA PHE A 81 10.86 0.36 5.81
C PHE A 81 12.08 0.02 4.95
N TYR A 82 13.12 -0.58 5.53
CA TYR A 82 14.38 -0.90 4.83
C TYR A 82 14.36 -2.23 4.08
N TYR A 83 13.63 -3.24 4.57
CA TYR A 83 13.65 -4.59 4.01
C TYR A 83 12.41 -4.98 3.19
N GLN A 84 11.33 -4.19 3.21
CA GLN A 84 10.13 -4.40 2.38
C GLN A 84 9.94 -3.29 1.34
N GLN A 85 11.02 -2.88 0.68
CA GLN A 85 11.03 -1.75 -0.27
C GLN A 85 10.05 -1.96 -1.43
N GLY A 86 9.36 -0.90 -1.83
CA GLY A 86 8.41 -0.91 -2.94
C GLY A 86 7.06 -1.57 -2.61
N THR A 87 6.84 -1.96 -1.36
CA THR A 87 5.58 -2.58 -0.92
C THR A 87 4.65 -1.59 -0.24
N TYR A 88 3.35 -1.92 -0.18
CA TYR A 88 2.38 -1.19 0.64
C TYR A 88 2.80 -1.14 2.12
N HIS A 89 3.43 -2.20 2.62
CA HIS A 89 3.91 -2.28 4.00
C HIS A 89 5.00 -1.24 4.31
N GLN A 90 5.90 -0.93 3.36
CA GLN A 90 6.87 0.17 3.51
C GLN A 90 6.16 1.52 3.62
N TYR A 91 5.12 1.75 2.81
CA TYR A 91 4.30 2.97 2.91
C TYR A 91 3.63 3.10 4.28
N LEU A 92 3.04 2.02 4.79
CA LEU A 92 2.40 2.02 6.11
C LEU A 92 3.41 2.29 7.23
N ALA A 93 4.59 1.67 7.19
CA ALA A 93 5.67 1.94 8.15
C ALA A 93 6.14 3.41 8.09
N ALA A 94 6.36 3.94 6.89
CA ALA A 94 6.75 5.34 6.70
C ALA A 94 5.68 6.33 7.20
N LYS A 95 4.40 6.00 6.98
CA LYS A 95 3.27 6.80 7.48
C LYS A 95 3.24 6.84 9.00
N GLU A 96 3.46 5.70 9.65
CA GLU A 96 3.48 5.64 11.12
C GLU A 96 4.72 6.32 11.70
N LEU A 97 5.91 6.13 11.12
CA LEU A 97 7.13 6.85 11.52
C LEU A 97 6.92 8.38 11.46
N LYS A 98 6.30 8.89 10.40
CA LYS A 98 5.96 10.32 10.28
C LYS A 98 5.02 10.81 11.38
N LYS A 99 4.03 9.98 11.75
CA LYS A 99 3.08 10.25 12.84
C LYS A 99 3.78 10.29 14.20
N GLN A 100 4.81 9.47 14.37
CA GLN A 100 5.71 9.48 15.53
C GLN A 100 6.84 10.52 15.44
N SER A 101 6.65 11.56 14.62
CA SER A 101 7.58 12.69 14.45
C SER A 101 8.95 12.34 13.88
N TRP A 102 9.10 11.20 13.21
CA TRP A 102 10.28 10.91 12.41
C TRP A 102 10.20 11.59 11.04
N ARG A 103 11.35 12.01 10.50
CA ARG A 103 11.50 12.65 9.19
C ARG A 103 12.60 11.98 8.39
N PHE A 104 12.30 11.59 7.15
CA PHE A 104 13.25 10.91 6.29
C PHE A 104 14.14 11.91 5.56
N HIS A 105 15.45 11.74 5.68
CA HIS A 105 16.46 12.56 5.02
C HIS A 105 16.91 11.91 3.71
N LYS A 106 16.64 12.56 2.57
CA LYS A 106 16.84 11.95 1.23
C LYS A 106 18.31 11.67 0.90
N GLN A 107 19.25 12.46 1.42
CA GLN A 107 20.69 12.26 1.14
C GLN A 107 21.30 11.13 1.99
N TYR A 108 21.08 11.16 3.31
CA TYR A 108 21.56 10.11 4.22
C TYR A 108 20.71 8.83 4.21
N LEU A 109 19.57 8.84 3.53
CA LEU A 109 18.64 7.72 3.45
C LEU A 109 18.25 7.17 4.83
N THR A 110 18.15 8.05 5.83
CA THR A 110 17.77 7.69 7.19
C THR A 110 16.76 8.64 7.81
N TRP A 111 16.11 8.15 8.86
CA TRP A 111 15.08 8.86 9.61
C TRP A 111 15.70 9.58 10.81
N PHE A 112 15.28 10.82 11.01
CA PHE A 112 15.67 11.69 12.12
C PHE A 112 14.44 12.07 12.95
N GLN A 113 14.64 12.23 14.25
CA GLN A 113 13.67 12.78 15.19
C GLN A 113 14.38 13.84 16.02
N ARG A 114 13.70 14.96 16.29
CA ARG A 114 14.23 16.02 17.17
C ARG A 114 14.43 15.44 18.57
N HIS A 115 15.63 15.56 19.14
CA HIS A 115 15.89 15.20 20.54
C HIS A 115 15.49 16.35 21.48
N SER A 116 15.65 17.59 21.00
CA SER A 116 15.27 18.83 21.66
C SER A 116 14.77 19.83 20.61
N GLU A 117 14.26 20.97 21.05
CA GLU A 117 13.99 22.08 20.12
C GLU A 117 15.28 22.46 19.36
N PRO A 118 15.18 22.73 18.05
CA PRO A 118 16.32 23.11 17.23
C PRO A 118 16.84 24.49 17.66
N GLN A 119 18.15 24.67 17.56
CA GLN A 119 18.82 25.93 17.91
C GLN A 119 18.63 26.99 16.82
N ALA A 120 18.46 26.57 15.56
CA ALA A 120 18.17 27.47 14.44
C ALA A 120 17.21 26.79 13.45
N ILE A 121 16.28 27.57 12.91
CA ILE A 121 15.38 27.17 11.82
C ILE A 121 15.45 28.29 10.78
N THR A 122 15.89 27.99 9.57
CA THR A 122 15.82 28.87 8.40
C THR A 122 15.02 28.21 7.29
N ASP A 123 14.75 28.93 6.20
CA ASP A 123 14.05 28.38 5.04
C ASP A 123 14.88 27.29 4.33
N GLU A 124 16.20 27.30 4.51
CA GLU A 124 17.13 26.36 3.88
C GLU A 124 17.52 25.19 4.76
N TYR A 125 17.59 25.36 6.09
CA TYR A 125 18.07 24.32 7.00
C TYR A 125 17.49 24.41 8.41
N GLU A 126 17.61 23.31 9.14
CA GLU A 126 17.28 23.21 10.56
C GLU A 126 18.51 22.70 11.31
N GLN A 127 18.98 23.44 12.32
CA GLN A 127 20.13 23.03 13.12
C GLN A 127 19.74 22.67 14.55
N GLY A 128 20.20 21.51 15.03
CA GLY A 128 19.91 21.08 16.40
C GLY A 128 20.44 19.70 16.76
N VAL A 129 19.93 19.18 17.88
CA VAL A 129 20.24 17.84 18.37
C VAL A 129 19.17 16.87 17.92
N TYR A 130 19.57 15.82 17.21
CA TYR A 130 18.66 14.80 16.68
C TYR A 130 19.05 13.41 17.13
N VAL A 131 18.06 12.53 17.14
CA VAL A 131 18.26 11.08 17.12
C VAL A 131 18.01 10.60 15.71
N TYR A 132 18.84 9.70 15.20
CA TYR A 132 18.65 9.04 13.92
C TYR A 132 18.78 7.53 14.07
N PHE A 133 18.25 6.76 13.12
CA PHE A 133 18.38 5.31 13.11
C PHE A 133 19.54 4.88 12.20
N ASP A 134 20.56 4.25 12.76
CA ASP A 134 21.68 3.71 12.01
C ASP A 134 21.33 2.32 11.46
N TRP A 135 20.68 2.28 10.30
CA TRP A 135 20.21 1.04 9.68
C TRP A 135 21.32 0.26 8.94
N GLU A 136 22.42 0.91 8.59
CA GLU A 136 23.51 0.32 7.80
C GLU A 136 24.61 -0.29 8.69
N GLY A 137 24.97 0.39 9.77
CA GLY A 137 26.06 -0.05 10.65
C GLY A 137 25.59 -0.90 11.81
N SER A 138 24.92 -0.27 12.78
CA SER A 138 24.70 -0.85 14.11
C SER A 138 23.27 -1.20 14.47
N TRP A 139 22.31 -1.00 13.55
CA TRP A 139 20.87 -1.25 13.75
C TRP A 139 20.36 -0.68 15.08
N CYS A 140 20.67 0.59 15.36
CA CYS A 140 20.25 1.24 16.60
C CYS A 140 20.08 2.75 16.46
N GLN A 141 19.45 3.35 17.47
CA GLN A 141 19.30 4.80 17.55
C GLN A 141 20.62 5.46 17.98
N ARG A 142 21.00 6.52 17.27
CA ARG A 142 22.21 7.31 17.52
C ARG A 142 21.85 8.77 17.70
N LYS A 143 22.54 9.45 18.61
CA LYS A 143 22.35 10.88 18.87
C LYS A 143 23.43 11.67 18.12
N LYS A 144 23.02 12.73 17.43
CA LYS A 144 23.92 13.66 16.72
C LYS A 144 23.63 15.09 17.19
N SER A 145 24.66 15.75 17.72
CA SER A 145 24.62 17.19 18.04
C SER A 145 24.93 18.02 16.79
N ASP A 146 24.42 19.25 16.77
CA ASP A 146 24.71 20.26 15.75
C ASP A 146 24.50 19.76 14.31
N PHE A 147 23.51 18.88 14.11
CA PHE A 147 23.11 18.43 12.79
C PHE A 147 22.39 19.57 12.06
N ARG A 148 22.69 19.73 10.77
CA ARG A 148 22.16 20.77 9.88
C ARG A 148 21.57 20.15 8.63
#